data_AF-A0A535L3E2-F1
#
_entry.id   AF-A0A535L3E2-F1
#
_cell.length_a   1.000
_cell.length_b   1.000
_cell.length_c   1.000
_cell.angle_alpha   90.00
_cell.angle_beta   90.00
_cell.angle_gamma   90.00
#
_symmetry.space_group_name_H-M   'P 1'
#
loop_
_entity.id
_entity.type
_entity.pdbx_description
1 polymer ?
#
loop_
_entity_poly.entity_id
_entity_poly.type
_entity_poly.pdbx_seq_one_letter_code
_entity_poly.pdbx_strand_id
1 'polypeptide(L)' 'AGQVIVADGTPEAARRLSRVLTNDPGTGVMRHVDAGYDEAIECARERGVKIPML' A
#
# COMPACT_ATOMS: atom_id res chain seq x y z
N ALA A 1 13.40 -4.18 1.53
CA ALA A 1 12.97 -5.11 2.59
C ALA A 1 12.14 -6.21 1.95
N GLY A 2 11.98 -7.36 2.61
CA GLY A 2 11.10 -8.45 2.16
C GLY A 2 9.96 -8.65 3.15
N GLN A 3 8.78 -8.97 2.63
CA GLN A 3 7.58 -9.25 3.42
C GLN A 3 6.96 -10.57 2.95
N VAL A 4 6.51 -11.41 3.89
CA VAL A 4 5.78 -12.65 3.63
C VAL A 4 4.62 -12.75 4.61
N ILE A 5 3.46 -13.16 4.14
CA ILE A 5 2.27 -13.38 4.97
C ILE A 5 1.53 -14.64 4.51
N VAL A 6 1.03 -15.43 5.46
CA VAL A 6 0.34 -16.69 5.20
C VAL A 6 -1.17 -16.48 5.23
N ALA A 7 -1.87 -17.05 4.24
CA ALA A 7 -3.32 -17.16 4.21
C ALA A 7 -3.74 -18.55 4.73
N ASP A 8 -3.96 -18.66 6.05
CA ASP A 8 -4.31 -19.91 6.73
C ASP A 8 -5.83 -20.17 6.82
N GLY A 9 -6.66 -19.31 6.22
CA GLY A 9 -8.13 -19.42 6.23
C GLY A 9 -8.81 -18.80 7.45
N THR A 10 -8.06 -18.29 8.43
CA THR A 10 -8.63 -17.67 9.64
C THR A 10 -9.13 -16.24 9.40
N PRO A 11 -10.18 -15.78 10.10
CA PRO A 11 -10.60 -14.37 10.10
C PRO A 11 -9.47 -13.40 10.48
N GLU A 12 -8.59 -13.81 11.40
CA GLU A 12 -7.43 -13.04 11.83
C GLU A 12 -6.41 -12.88 10.70
N ALA A 13 -6.17 -13.94 9.91
CA ALA A 13 -5.32 -13.84 8.72
C ALA A 13 -5.95 -12.92 7.68
N ALA A 14 -7.25 -13.00 7.43
CA ALA A 14 -7.94 -12.10 6.50
C ALA A 14 -7.74 -10.62 6.87
N ARG A 15 -7.85 -10.26 8.16
CA ARG A 15 -7.59 -8.90 8.64
C ARG A 15 -6.13 -8.46 8.44
N ARG A 16 -5.18 -9.37 8.68
CA ARG A 16 -3.74 -9.08 8.48
C ARG A 16 -3.40 -8.93 6.99
N LEU A 17 -3.92 -9.82 6.14
CA LEU A 17 -3.74 -9.80 4.69
C LEU A 17 -4.22 -8.50 4.08
N SER A 18 -5.44 -8.07 4.43
CA SER A 18 -5.99 -6.79 3.94
C SER A 18 -5.05 -5.63 4.26
N ARG A 19 -4.45 -5.60 5.45
CA ARG A 19 -3.52 -4.51 5.83
C ARG A 19 -2.17 -4.62 5.12
N VAL A 20 -1.58 -5.81 5.11
CA VAL A 20 -0.24 -6.01 4.54
C VAL A 20 -0.26 -5.78 3.03
N LEU A 21 -1.22 -6.36 2.33
CA LEU A 21 -1.32 -6.26 0.87
C LEU A 21 -1.84 -4.89 0.39
N THR A 22 -2.37 -4.04 1.27
CA THR A 22 -2.62 -2.63 0.96
C THR A 22 -1.41 -1.76 1.28
N ASN A 23 -0.78 -1.93 2.44
CA ASN A 23 0.26 -1.03 2.90
C ASN A 23 1.60 -1.27 2.17
N ASP A 24 1.97 -2.53 1.91
CA ASP A 24 3.25 -2.85 1.28
C ASP A 24 3.40 -2.18 -0.10
N PRO A 25 2.49 -2.39 -1.07
CA PRO A 25 2.53 -1.63 -2.33
C PRO A 25 2.24 -0.14 -2.12
N GLY A 26 1.39 0.24 -1.15
CA GLY A 26 1.11 1.63 -0.79
C GLY A 26 2.38 2.42 -0.43
N THR A 27 3.36 1.80 0.22
CA THR A 27 4.67 2.44 0.47
C THR A 27 5.46 2.68 -0.81
N GLY A 28 5.33 1.80 -1.80
CA GLY A 28 5.90 1.97 -3.13
C GLY A 28 5.31 3.18 -3.83
N VAL A 29 3.97 3.31 -3.85
CA VAL A 29 3.28 4.49 -4.41
C VAL A 29 3.72 5.76 -3.69
N MET A 30 3.68 5.77 -2.35
CA MET A 30 4.13 6.91 -1.54
C MET A 30 5.56 7.34 -1.90
N ARG A 31 6.48 6.39 -2.06
CA ARG A 31 7.87 6.69 -2.44
C ARG A 31 7.99 7.33 -3.81
N HIS A 32 7.19 6.91 -4.80
CA HIS A 32 7.23 7.50 -6.13
C HIS A 32 6.51 8.87 -6.16
N VAL A 33 5.48 9.07 -5.33
CA VAL A 33 4.89 10.40 -5.12
C VAL A 33 5.93 11.36 -4.55
N ASP A 34 6.65 10.96 -3.51
CA ASP A 34 7.71 11.78 -2.89
C ASP A 34 8.83 12.15 -3.90
N ALA A 35 9.09 11.27 -4.86
CA ALA A 35 10.04 11.52 -5.96
C ALA A 35 9.48 12.40 -7.10
N GLY A 36 8.19 12.78 -7.07
CA GLY A 36 7.57 13.69 -8.02
C GLY A 36 7.01 13.03 -9.29
N TYR A 37 6.69 11.73 -9.28
CA TYR A 37 6.10 11.06 -10.43
C TYR A 37 4.58 11.31 -10.51
N ASP A 38 4.12 11.93 -11.60
CA ASP A 38 2.70 12.25 -11.82
C ASP A 38 1.80 11.00 -11.82
N GLU A 39 2.24 9.91 -12.46
CA GLU A 39 1.49 8.63 -12.48
C GLU A 39 1.28 8.07 -11.06
N ALA A 40 2.25 8.28 -10.16
CA ALA A 40 2.13 7.84 -8.77
C ALA A 40 1.16 8.71 -7.97
N ILE A 41 1.11 10.01 -8.27
CA ILE A 41 0.15 10.96 -7.68
C ILE A 41 -1.28 10.59 -8.10
N GLU A 42 -1.50 10.27 -9.37
CA GLU A 42 -2.78 9.78 -9.88
C GLU A 42 -3.17 8.47 -9.20
N CYS A 43 -2.26 7.49 -9.16
CA CYS A 43 -2.50 6.21 -8.48
C CYS A 43 -2.85 6.41 -7.00
N ALA A 44 -2.17 7.31 -6.29
CA ALA A 44 -2.46 7.62 -4.89
C ALA A 44 -3.88 8.17 -4.71
N ARG A 45 -4.33 9.07 -5.60
CA ARG A 45 -5.68 9.64 -5.59
C ARG A 45 -6.74 8.59 -5.90
N GLU A 46 -6.55 7.80 -6.95
CA GLU A 46 -7.52 6.77 -7.38
C GLU A 46 -7.70 5.66 -6.34
N ARG A 47 -6.60 5.22 -5.71
CA ARG A 47 -6.61 4.12 -4.73
C ARG A 47 -6.78 4.58 -3.29
N GLY A 48 -6.87 5.89 -3.06
CA GLY A 48 -7.06 6.48 -1.72
C GLY A 48 -5.85 6.31 -0.80
N VAL A 49 -4.63 6.27 -1.36
CA VAL A 49 -3.38 6.26 -0.57
C VAL A 49 -3.21 7.62 0.10
N LYS A 50 -3.23 7.65 1.43
CA LYS A 50 -3.14 8.89 2.20
C LYS A 50 -1.68 9.33 2.33
N ILE A 51 -1.34 10.44 1.69
CA ILE A 51 0.01 11.03 1.71
C ILE A 51 -0.14 12.46 2.28
N PRO A 52 0.36 12.76 3.49
CA PRO A 52 0.09 14.04 4.16
C PRO A 52 0.60 15.30 3.45
N MET A 53 1.61 15.17 2.60
CA MET A 53 2.26 16.28 1.89
C MET A 53 1.70 16.50 0.48
N LEU A 54 0.77 15.65 0.04
CA LEU A 54 0.13 15.68 -1.28
C LEU A 54 -1.23 16.39 -1.23
#